data_AF-A0A6A6DJS1-F1
#
_entry.id   AF-A0A6A6DJS1-F1
#
_cell.length_a   1.000
_cell.length_b   1.000
_cell.length_c   1.000
_cell.angle_alpha   90.00
_cell.angle_beta   90.00
_cell.angle_gamma   90.00
#
_symmetry.space_group_name_H-M   'P 1'
#
loop_
_entity.id
_entity.type
_entity.pdbx_description
1 polymer ?
#
loop_
_entity_poly.entity_id
_entity_poly.type
_entity_poly.pdbx_seq_one_letter_code
_entity_poly.pdbx_strand_id
1 'polypeptide(L)'
;MANADQKIARAEQIFGHVFANKLLCAEAIQMAAPQALLAVAGAFHVIDNNKRLAVLGDIALAQALCKMWYQARNDEGKLQPPSAWTDIRNQILGNASLTRRGEEVGIVSCIVMSDGNRGLATPKMVATTFEALVGAIYEDGGEEAVIRVVEHLELNQHPFLMVTFRFLPSPRAETPRLTNMPSFRSLTRGTLGASLRRLD
;
A
#
# COMPACT_ATOMS: atom_id res chain seq x y z
N MET A 1 10.24 14.50 32.06
CA MET A 1 10.24 13.08 31.65
C MET A 1 9.35 12.95 30.44
N ALA A 2 9.84 12.33 29.35
CA ALA A 2 9.01 12.13 28.17
C ALA A 2 7.80 11.27 28.55
N ASN A 3 6.60 11.80 28.33
CA ASN A 3 5.37 11.04 28.52
C ASN A 3 5.27 10.04 27.34
N ALA A 4 5.90 8.87 27.49
CA ALA A 4 5.97 7.88 26.42
C ALA A 4 4.56 7.41 26.03
N ASP A 5 3.63 7.28 26.99
CA ASP A 5 2.24 6.94 26.71
C ASP A 5 1.54 7.95 25.78
N GLN A 6 1.76 9.26 25.99
CA GLN A 6 1.23 10.30 25.07
C GLN A 6 1.84 10.19 23.67
N LYS A 7 3.15 9.91 23.57
CA LYS A 7 3.84 9.77 22.29
C LYS A 7 3.41 8.50 21.55
N ILE A 8 3.19 7.40 22.28
CA ILE A 8 2.64 6.15 21.75
C ILE A 8 1.23 6.40 21.22
N ALA A 9 0.33 6.98 22.02
CA ALA A 9 -1.03 7.30 21.58
C ALA A 9 -1.05 8.20 20.33
N ARG A 10 -0.11 9.14 20.23
CA ARG A 10 0.04 9.98 19.04
C ARG A 10 0.49 9.17 17.82
N ALA A 11 1.46 8.28 17.97
CA ALA A 11 1.92 7.41 16.89
C ALA A 11 0.78 6.48 16.41
N GLU A 12 0.01 5.92 17.33
CA GLU A 12 -1.16 5.09 17.01
C GLU A 12 -2.20 5.84 16.19
N GLN A 13 -2.48 7.10 16.56
CA GLN A 13 -3.38 7.97 15.82
C GLN A 13 -2.84 8.28 14.42
N ILE A 14 -1.55 8.57 14.29
CA ILE A 14 -0.93 8.90 13.00
C ILE A 14 -0.99 7.72 12.04
N PHE A 15 -0.70 6.50 12.53
CA PHE A 15 -0.61 5.31 11.70
C PHE A 15 -1.94 4.56 11.56
N GLY A 16 -2.98 4.94 12.31
CA GLY A 16 -4.26 4.25 12.31
C GLY A 16 -4.17 2.82 12.87
N HIS A 17 -3.16 2.54 13.70
CA HIS A 17 -2.90 1.22 14.28
C HIS A 17 -2.79 1.32 15.80
N VAL A 18 -3.64 0.59 16.52
CA VAL A 18 -3.55 0.48 17.99
C VAL A 18 -2.77 -0.77 18.32
N PHE A 19 -1.61 -0.60 18.94
CA PHE A 19 -0.71 -1.70 19.30
C PHE A 19 -1.31 -2.57 20.39
N ALA A 20 -1.28 -3.89 20.17
CA ALA A 20 -1.52 -4.86 21.23
C ALA A 20 -0.36 -4.84 22.24
N ASN A 21 0.89 -4.72 21.74
CA ASN A 21 2.07 -4.54 22.57
C ASN A 21 2.62 -3.10 22.47
N LYS A 22 2.30 -2.25 23.46
CA LYS A 22 2.77 -0.85 23.53
C LYS A 22 4.29 -0.71 23.57
N LEU A 23 5.02 -1.75 23.99
CA LEU A 23 6.48 -1.71 24.03
C LEU A 23 7.10 -1.71 22.62
N LEU A 24 6.44 -2.32 21.62
CA LEU A 24 6.89 -2.23 20.22
C LEU A 24 6.83 -0.78 19.72
N CYS A 25 5.75 -0.07 20.01
CA CYS A 25 5.64 1.34 19.68
C CYS A 25 6.67 2.18 20.47
N ALA A 26 6.89 1.85 21.75
CA ALA A 26 7.88 2.53 22.58
C ALA A 26 9.30 2.39 22.01
N GLU A 27 9.68 1.18 21.57
CA GLU A 27 10.95 0.93 20.87
C GLU A 27 11.02 1.72 19.57
N ALA A 28 9.97 1.69 18.75
CA ALA A 28 9.94 2.37 17.45
C ALA A 28 10.19 3.88 17.55
N ILE A 29 9.66 4.55 18.57
CA ILE A 29 9.82 5.99 18.77
C ILE A 29 11.10 6.37 19.54
N GLN A 30 11.85 5.40 20.06
CA GLN A 30 13.09 5.64 20.81
C GLN A 30 14.25 5.94 19.85
N MET A 31 14.85 7.13 19.99
CA MET A 31 16.11 7.48 19.32
C MET A 31 17.20 8.06 20.24
N ALA A 32 16.98 8.12 21.55
CA ALA A 32 17.82 8.89 22.47
C ALA A 32 19.20 8.31 22.76
N ALA A 33 19.31 6.99 22.82
CA ALA A 33 20.52 6.29 23.23
C ALA A 33 20.43 4.83 22.76
N PRO A 34 21.50 4.03 22.83
CA PRO A 34 21.42 2.59 22.57
C PRO A 34 20.28 1.93 23.34
N GLN A 35 20.05 2.39 24.58
CA GLN A 35 18.89 2.07 25.41
C GLN A 35 18.43 3.29 26.18
N ALA A 36 17.13 3.40 26.46
CA ALA A 36 16.57 4.41 27.35
C ALA A 36 15.55 3.80 28.32
N LEU A 37 15.48 4.34 29.54
CA LEU A 37 14.46 3.99 30.52
C LEU A 37 13.19 4.81 30.26
N LEU A 38 12.11 4.17 29.83
CA LEU A 38 10.82 4.81 29.55
C LEU A 38 9.74 4.29 30.49
N ALA A 39 8.87 5.19 30.95
CA ALA A 39 7.65 4.82 31.66
C ALA A 39 6.54 4.55 30.63
N VAL A 40 6.06 3.31 30.56
CA VAL A 40 4.99 2.87 29.66
C VAL A 40 3.93 2.16 30.50
N ALA A 41 2.67 2.58 30.36
CA ALA A 41 1.54 2.03 31.11
C ALA A 41 1.78 1.95 32.64
N GLY A 42 2.46 2.95 33.21
CA GLY A 42 2.75 3.03 34.65
C GLY A 42 3.94 2.20 35.16
N ALA A 43 4.66 1.50 34.28
CA ALA A 43 5.86 0.75 34.63
C ALA A 43 7.10 1.26 33.87
N PHE A 44 8.28 1.12 34.47
CA PHE A 44 9.54 1.49 33.83
C PHE A 44 10.13 0.32 33.06
N HIS A 45 10.53 0.58 31.82
CA HIS A 45 11.11 -0.40 30.91
C HIS A 45 12.41 0.12 30.30
N VAL A 46 13.41 -0.75 30.20
CA VAL A 46 14.59 -0.49 29.37
C VAL A 46 14.22 -0.79 27.94
N ILE A 47 14.24 0.24 27.10
CA ILE A 47 13.81 0.19 25.70
C ILE A 47 15.03 0.40 24.79
N ASP A 48 15.21 -0.51 23.85
CA ASP A 48 16.29 -0.45 22.85
C ASP A 48 16.05 0.66 21.81
N ASN A 49 17.12 1.00 21.08
CA ASN A 49 17.06 1.94 19.98
C ASN A 49 16.36 1.35 18.75
N ASN A 50 15.54 2.16 18.08
CA ASN A 50 14.64 1.74 17.01
C ASN A 50 15.26 1.18 15.71
N LYS A 51 16.60 1.17 15.57
CA LYS A 51 17.27 0.80 14.32
C LYS A 51 16.94 -0.60 13.82
N ARG A 52 16.73 -1.57 14.71
CA ARG A 52 16.38 -2.95 14.31
C ARG A 52 14.99 -3.00 13.70
N LEU A 53 14.01 -2.34 14.34
CA LEU A 53 12.67 -2.17 13.80
C LEU A 53 12.67 -1.37 12.50
N ALA A 54 13.54 -0.37 12.34
CA ALA A 54 13.65 0.39 11.10
C ALA A 54 14.06 -0.49 9.91
N VAL A 55 15.05 -1.37 10.10
CA VAL A 55 15.45 -2.33 9.04
C VAL A 55 14.30 -3.25 8.66
N LEU A 56 13.57 -3.76 9.65
CA LEU A 56 12.40 -4.60 9.41
C LEU A 56 11.30 -3.84 8.67
N GLY A 57 11.01 -2.62 9.08
CA GLY A 57 9.95 -1.80 8.51
C GLY A 57 10.22 -1.33 7.08
N ASP A 58 11.48 -1.02 6.73
CA ASP A 58 11.87 -0.74 5.34
C ASP A 58 11.52 -1.93 4.43
N ILE A 59 11.90 -3.14 4.86
CA ILE A 59 11.60 -4.38 4.11
C ILE A 59 10.10 -4.64 4.05
N ALA A 60 9.39 -4.52 5.18
CA ALA A 60 7.95 -4.78 5.24
C ALA A 60 7.15 -3.80 4.37
N LEU A 61 7.48 -2.51 4.42
CA LEU A 61 6.85 -1.48 3.60
C LEU A 61 7.17 -1.69 2.11
N ALA A 62 8.42 -2.02 1.78
CA ALA A 62 8.83 -2.36 0.43
C ALA A 62 8.08 -3.57 -0.11
N GLN A 63 7.93 -4.64 0.69
CA GLN A 63 7.18 -5.82 0.29
C GLN A 63 5.73 -5.48 -0.02
N ALA A 64 5.05 -4.71 0.84
CA ALA A 64 3.65 -4.32 0.65
C ALA A 64 3.46 -3.55 -0.67
N LEU A 65 4.27 -2.52 -0.92
CA LEU A 65 4.21 -1.73 -2.15
C LEU A 65 4.62 -2.54 -3.39
N CYS A 66 5.61 -3.43 -3.26
CA CYS A 66 6.05 -4.29 -4.36
C CYS A 66 4.94 -5.26 -4.78
N LYS A 67 4.19 -5.82 -3.83
CA LYS A 67 3.03 -6.68 -4.11
C LYS A 67 1.92 -5.90 -4.85
N MET A 68 1.63 -4.67 -4.44
CA MET A 68 0.69 -3.79 -5.14
C MET A 68 1.17 -3.50 -6.57
N TRP A 69 2.44 -3.12 -6.75
CA TRP A 69 3.04 -2.88 -8.07
C TRP A 69 2.96 -4.11 -8.98
N TYR A 70 3.29 -5.30 -8.46
CA TYR A 70 3.25 -6.55 -9.22
C TYR A 70 1.84 -6.86 -9.76
N GLN A 71 0.81 -6.48 -9.01
CA GLN A 71 -0.59 -6.63 -9.38
C GLN A 71 -1.11 -5.48 -10.25
N ALA A 72 -0.46 -4.32 -10.23
CA ALA A 72 -0.88 -3.14 -10.97
C ALA A 72 -0.84 -3.37 -12.49
N ARG A 73 -1.69 -2.63 -13.19
CA ARG A 73 -1.74 -2.55 -14.66
C ARG A 73 -1.87 -1.09 -15.05
N ASN A 74 -1.28 -0.71 -16.18
CA ASN A 74 -1.46 0.64 -16.73
C ASN A 74 -2.87 0.81 -17.32
N ASP A 75 -3.17 2.02 -17.81
CA ASP A 75 -4.46 2.37 -18.43
C ASP A 75 -4.82 1.53 -19.68
N GLU A 76 -3.86 0.81 -20.26
CA GLU A 76 -4.03 -0.11 -21.38
C GLU A 76 -4.19 -1.57 -20.94
N GLY A 77 -4.21 -1.84 -19.63
CA GLY A 77 -4.29 -3.18 -19.06
C GLY A 77 -2.97 -3.97 -19.09
N LYS A 78 -1.83 -3.34 -19.39
CA LYS A 78 -0.51 -3.99 -19.47
C LYS A 78 0.21 -3.99 -18.13
N LEU A 79 1.06 -5.00 -17.91
CA LEU A 79 1.95 -5.10 -16.75
C LEU A 79 2.91 -3.91 -16.68
N GLN A 80 3.19 -3.45 -15.46
CA GLN A 80 4.21 -2.43 -15.21
C GLN A 80 5.62 -3.01 -15.42
N PRO A 81 6.57 -2.26 -16.02
CA PRO A 81 7.94 -2.73 -16.21
C PRO A 81 8.72 -2.74 -14.89
N PRO A 82 9.79 -3.54 -14.73
CA PRO A 82 10.62 -3.56 -13.52
C PRO A 82 11.20 -2.19 -13.12
N SER A 83 11.46 -1.29 -14.09
CA SER A 83 11.92 0.08 -13.80
C SER A 83 10.93 0.88 -12.98
N ALA A 84 9.63 0.62 -13.12
CA ALA A 84 8.59 1.28 -12.34
C ALA A 84 8.70 0.99 -10.83
N TRP A 85 9.16 -0.21 -10.45
CA TRP A 85 9.43 -0.54 -9.06
C TRP A 85 10.57 0.31 -8.49
N THR A 86 11.66 0.48 -9.25
CA THR A 86 12.77 1.36 -8.83
C THR A 86 12.29 2.78 -8.58
N ASP A 87 11.40 3.30 -9.44
CA ASP A 87 10.82 4.63 -9.28
C ASP A 87 9.93 4.72 -8.03
N ILE A 88 9.03 3.76 -7.82
CA ILE A 88 8.19 3.68 -6.61
C ILE A 88 9.07 3.67 -5.35
N ARG A 89 10.07 2.79 -5.32
CA ARG A 89 10.98 2.67 -4.19
C ARG A 89 11.68 3.99 -3.89
N ASN A 90 12.22 4.65 -4.90
CA ASN A 90 12.93 5.92 -4.71
C ASN A 90 11.98 7.05 -4.27
N GLN A 91 10.79 7.14 -4.86
CA GLN A 91 9.86 8.24 -4.62
C GLN A 91 9.07 8.10 -3.33
N ILE A 92 8.81 6.89 -2.85
CA ILE A 92 8.01 6.64 -1.65
C ILE A 92 8.89 6.26 -0.46
N LEU A 93 9.85 5.35 -0.68
CA LEU A 93 10.69 4.76 0.39
C LEU A 93 12.04 5.46 0.55
N GLY A 94 12.35 6.45 -0.29
CA GLY A 94 13.56 7.24 -0.13
C GLY A 94 13.54 8.02 1.19
N ASN A 95 14.68 8.09 1.87
CA ASN A 95 14.82 8.83 3.15
C ASN A 95 14.25 10.25 3.08
N ALA A 96 14.45 10.97 1.97
CA ALA A 96 13.90 12.31 1.79
C ALA A 96 12.37 12.32 1.76
N SER A 97 11.77 11.35 1.05
CA SER A 97 10.31 11.17 0.97
C SER A 97 9.72 10.77 2.32
N LEU A 98 10.33 9.80 3.02
CA LEU A 98 9.89 9.39 4.35
C LEU A 98 10.08 10.49 5.39
N THR A 99 11.15 11.29 5.30
CA THR A 99 11.32 12.48 6.14
C THR A 99 10.16 13.44 5.93
N ARG A 100 9.94 13.85 4.66
CA ARG A 100 8.89 14.81 4.32
C ARG A 100 7.53 14.31 4.78
N ARG A 101 7.19 13.06 4.46
CA ARG A 101 5.91 12.47 4.87
C ARG A 101 5.79 12.39 6.38
N GLY A 102 6.85 11.98 7.08
CA GLY A 102 6.88 11.92 8.55
C GLY A 102 6.72 13.30 9.21
N GLU A 103 7.27 14.36 8.62
CA GLU A 103 7.05 15.73 9.06
C GLU A 103 5.60 16.17 8.83
N GLU A 104 5.04 15.92 7.64
CA GLU A 104 3.66 16.24 7.26
C GLU A 104 2.63 15.60 8.20
N VAL A 105 2.81 14.32 8.56
CA VAL A 105 1.88 13.61 9.45
C VAL A 105 2.19 13.81 10.94
N GLY A 106 3.31 14.46 11.27
CA GLY A 106 3.66 14.87 12.63
C GLY A 106 4.44 13.84 13.46
N ILE A 107 5.17 12.92 12.84
CA ILE A 107 6.03 11.91 13.52
C ILE A 107 7.04 12.56 14.45
N VAL A 108 7.55 13.76 14.12
CA VAL A 108 8.52 14.53 14.93
C VAL A 108 8.07 14.62 16.40
N SER A 109 6.77 14.78 16.65
CA SER A 109 6.20 14.90 17.99
C SER A 109 6.25 13.59 18.81
N CYS A 110 6.36 12.44 18.14
CA CYS A 110 6.41 11.12 18.75
C CYS A 110 7.84 10.74 19.19
N ILE A 111 8.87 11.27 18.52
CA ILE A 111 10.26 10.83 18.72
C ILE A 111 10.72 11.13 20.15
N VAL A 112 11.31 10.13 20.81
CA VAL A 112 12.03 10.26 22.07
C VAL A 112 13.51 10.47 21.75
N MET A 113 13.99 11.69 21.98
CA MET A 113 15.34 12.11 21.62
C MET A 113 16.23 12.24 22.85
N SER A 114 17.54 12.26 22.60
CA SER A 114 18.53 12.56 23.64
C SER A 114 18.51 14.05 23.97
N ASP A 115 18.97 14.42 25.16
CA ASP A 115 19.13 15.83 25.54
C ASP A 115 20.13 16.56 24.61
N GLY A 116 21.08 15.82 24.02
CA GLY A 116 22.06 16.34 23.06
C GLY A 116 21.44 16.83 21.75
N ASN A 117 20.21 16.42 21.42
CA ASN A 117 19.49 16.86 20.23
C ASN A 117 18.84 18.25 20.39
N ARG A 118 18.88 18.86 21.58
CA ARG A 118 18.28 20.17 21.87
C ARG A 118 16.79 20.27 21.46
N GLY A 119 16.09 19.14 21.47
CA GLY A 119 14.68 19.05 21.07
C GLY A 119 14.42 19.08 19.56
N LEU A 120 15.44 19.02 18.71
CA LEU A 120 15.30 19.05 17.26
C LEU A 120 15.57 17.67 16.64
N ALA A 121 14.55 17.12 15.97
CA ALA A 121 14.70 15.89 15.19
C ALA A 121 15.43 16.20 13.88
N THR A 122 16.41 15.36 13.55
CA THR A 122 17.06 15.44 12.22
C THR A 122 16.20 14.75 11.17
N PRO A 123 16.33 15.10 9.87
CA PRO A 123 15.66 14.38 8.77
C PRO A 123 15.80 12.86 8.86
N LYS A 124 17.03 12.38 9.11
CA LYS A 124 17.32 10.96 9.27
C LYS A 124 16.53 10.32 10.43
N MET A 125 16.37 11.03 11.54
CA MET A 125 15.61 10.53 12.68
C MET A 125 14.12 10.36 12.34
N VAL A 126 13.56 11.30 11.56
CA VAL A 126 12.17 11.21 11.12
C VAL A 126 11.98 10.00 10.20
N ALA A 127 12.83 9.85 9.18
CA ALA A 127 12.75 8.70 8.26
C ALA A 127 12.94 7.36 8.99
N THR A 128 13.98 7.22 9.82
CA THR A 128 14.22 5.98 10.59
C THR A 128 13.09 5.68 11.57
N THR A 129 12.47 6.70 12.20
CA THR A 129 11.30 6.48 13.06
C THR A 129 10.08 6.04 12.26
N PHE A 130 9.88 6.59 11.05
CA PHE A 130 8.81 6.15 10.15
C PHE A 130 8.96 4.66 9.85
N GLU A 131 10.14 4.24 9.40
CA GLU A 131 10.45 2.84 9.12
C GLU A 131 10.24 1.99 10.37
N ALA A 132 10.75 2.43 11.52
CA ALA A 132 10.63 1.67 12.76
C ALA A 132 9.19 1.50 13.23
N LEU A 133 8.33 2.50 13.04
CA LEU A 133 6.91 2.39 13.34
C LEU A 133 6.23 1.36 12.43
N VAL A 134 6.56 1.34 11.13
CA VAL A 134 6.07 0.28 10.23
C VAL A 134 6.59 -1.09 10.65
N GLY A 135 7.85 -1.20 11.05
CA GLY A 135 8.43 -2.46 11.55
C GLY A 135 7.73 -2.95 12.82
N ALA A 136 7.44 -2.05 13.76
CA ALA A 136 6.67 -2.38 14.95
C ALA A 136 5.24 -2.84 14.62
N ILE A 137 4.58 -2.18 13.66
CA ILE A 137 3.22 -2.56 13.22
C ILE A 137 3.24 -3.93 12.55
N TYR A 138 4.29 -4.24 11.77
CA TYR A 138 4.49 -5.55 11.19
C TYR A 138 4.66 -6.64 12.27
N GLU A 139 5.45 -6.40 13.31
CA GLU A 139 5.60 -7.35 14.42
C GLU A 139 4.30 -7.53 15.23
N ASP A 140 3.52 -6.46 15.38
CA ASP A 140 2.28 -6.49 16.17
C ASP A 140 1.10 -7.11 15.41
N GLY A 141 1.01 -6.92 14.09
CA GLY A 141 -0.17 -7.26 13.29
C GLY A 141 0.09 -7.89 11.91
N GLY A 142 1.34 -8.17 11.56
CA GLY A 142 1.74 -8.82 10.32
C GLY A 142 1.58 -7.97 9.05
N GLU A 143 1.66 -8.62 7.89
CA GLU A 143 1.57 -7.98 6.56
C GLU A 143 0.27 -7.19 6.38
N GLU A 144 -0.86 -7.72 6.87
CA GLU A 144 -2.16 -7.06 6.76
C GLU A 144 -2.23 -5.73 7.52
N ALA A 145 -1.52 -5.60 8.65
CA ALA A 145 -1.44 -4.34 9.37
C ALA A 145 -0.65 -3.28 8.59
N VAL A 146 0.44 -3.70 7.94
CA VAL A 146 1.24 -2.80 7.07
C VAL A 146 0.42 -2.34 5.87
N ILE A 147 -0.38 -3.22 5.25
CA ILE A 147 -1.26 -2.85 4.13
C ILE A 147 -2.27 -1.78 4.57
N ARG A 148 -2.91 -1.94 5.74
CA ARG A 148 -3.82 -0.93 6.29
C ARG A 148 -3.13 0.41 6.52
N VAL A 149 -1.88 0.41 6.98
CA VAL A 149 -1.07 1.63 7.14
C VAL A 149 -0.79 2.29 5.80
N VAL A 150 -0.41 1.51 4.77
CA VAL A 150 -0.15 2.03 3.42
C VAL A 150 -1.38 2.73 2.87
N GLU A 151 -2.57 2.16 3.06
CA GLU A 151 -3.84 2.76 2.66
C GLU A 151 -4.18 3.99 3.51
N HIS A 152 -4.08 3.88 4.84
CA HIS A 152 -4.40 4.95 5.79
C HIS A 152 -3.55 6.21 5.57
N LEU A 153 -2.26 6.01 5.30
CA LEU A 153 -1.30 7.09 5.03
C LEU A 153 -1.22 7.44 3.54
N GLU A 154 -2.07 6.88 2.69
CA GLU A 154 -2.13 7.16 1.25
C GLU A 154 -0.78 6.96 0.54
N LEU A 155 0.05 6.03 1.02
CA LEU A 155 1.36 5.71 0.44
C LEU A 155 1.25 4.95 -0.90
N ASN A 156 0.02 4.57 -1.28
CA ASN A 156 -0.29 3.91 -2.54
C ASN A 156 -0.71 4.89 -3.67
N GLN A 157 -0.69 6.20 -3.43
CA GLN A 157 -1.03 7.21 -4.43
C GLN A 157 0.12 7.46 -5.41
N HIS A 158 0.47 6.44 -6.18
CA HIS A 158 1.51 6.50 -7.20
C HIS A 158 0.99 5.95 -8.54
N PRO A 159 1.26 6.58 -9.69
CA PRO A 159 0.73 6.14 -10.99
C PRO A 159 1.01 4.68 -11.34
N PHE A 160 2.16 4.15 -10.90
CA PHE A 160 2.53 2.74 -11.10
C PHE A 160 1.91 1.75 -10.10
N LEU A 161 1.17 2.23 -9.10
CA LEU A 161 0.43 1.41 -8.13
C LEU A 161 -1.08 1.41 -8.41
N MET A 162 -1.60 2.38 -9.17
CA MET A 162 -3.02 2.50 -9.44
C MET A 162 -3.49 1.47 -10.48
N VAL A 163 -4.59 0.79 -10.16
CA VAL A 163 -5.32 -0.05 -11.09
C VAL A 163 -6.34 0.82 -11.82
N THR A 164 -5.99 1.37 -12.99
CA THR A 164 -6.98 2.01 -13.85
C THR A 164 -7.59 0.96 -14.79
N PHE A 165 -8.61 0.24 -14.34
CA PHE A 165 -9.50 -0.41 -15.29
C PHE A 165 -10.32 0.68 -15.98
N ARG A 166 -9.84 1.21 -17.11
CA ARG A 166 -10.74 1.85 -18.06
C ARG A 166 -11.66 0.75 -18.58
N PHE A 167 -12.89 0.74 -18.07
CA PHE A 167 -13.98 0.03 -18.72
C PHE A 167 -14.11 0.64 -20.11
N LEU A 168 -13.52 0.02 -21.14
CA LEU A 168 -13.84 0.35 -22.51
C LEU A 168 -15.33 0.02 -22.67
N PRO A 169 -16.22 1.02 -22.89
CA PRO A 169 -17.60 0.69 -23.18
C PRO A 169 -17.60 -0.22 -24.41
N SER A 170 -18.26 -1.37 -24.27
CA SER A 170 -18.43 -2.32 -25.37
C SER A 170 -18.90 -1.56 -26.62
N PRO A 171 -18.30 -1.77 -27.80
CA PRO A 171 -18.82 -1.16 -29.02
C PRO A 171 -20.28 -1.53 -29.12
N ARG A 172 -21.17 -0.51 -29.11
CA ARG A 172 -22.63 -0.70 -29.16
C ARG A 172 -22.92 -1.73 -30.23
N ALA A 173 -23.54 -2.84 -29.83
CA ALA A 173 -24.10 -3.78 -30.80
C ALA A 173 -25.06 -2.98 -31.68
N GLU A 174 -24.67 -2.75 -32.93
CA GLU A 174 -25.60 -2.26 -33.94
C GLU A 174 -26.70 -3.32 -34.05
N THR A 175 -27.88 -2.99 -33.52
CA THR A 175 -29.09 -3.77 -33.78
C THR A 175 -29.29 -3.84 -35.30
N PRO A 176 -29.34 -5.03 -35.91
CA PRO A 176 -29.59 -5.14 -37.33
C PRO A 176 -30.95 -4.52 -37.62
N ARG A 177 -31.00 -3.54 -38.53
CA ARG A 177 -32.27 -3.00 -39.02
C ARG A 177 -33.01 -4.13 -39.75
N LEU A 178 -34.16 -4.51 -39.23
CA LEU A 178 -35.14 -5.35 -39.91
C LEU A 178 -35.76 -4.56 -41.06
N THR A 179 -35.03 -4.35 -42.16
CA THR A 179 -35.61 -3.68 -43.36
C THR A 179 -35.55 -4.50 -44.63
N ASN A 180 -34.93 -5.68 -44.65
CA ASN A 180 -34.92 -6.53 -45.84
C ASN A 180 -35.32 -7.98 -45.51
N MET A 181 -36.62 -8.22 -45.32
CA MET A 181 -37.19 -9.55 -45.56
C MET A 181 -38.00 -9.50 -46.86
N PRO A 182 -37.70 -10.35 -47.87
CA PRO A 182 -38.55 -10.46 -49.05
C PRO A 182 -39.88 -11.12 -48.70
N SER A 183 -40.98 -10.53 -49.17
CA SER A 183 -42.34 -10.98 -48.86
C SER A 183 -42.64 -12.33 -49.50
N PHE A 184 -43.23 -13.23 -48.72
CA PHE A 184 -43.68 -14.54 -49.16
C PHE A 184 -45.00 -14.43 -49.93
N ARG A 185 -44.96 -14.39 -51.27
CA ARG A 185 -46.12 -14.75 -52.12
C ARG A 185 -45.70 -15.45 -53.42
N SER A 186 -46.08 -16.72 -53.46
CA SER A 186 -46.57 -17.53 -54.61
C SER A 186 -45.75 -17.62 -55.90
N LEU A 187 -45.39 -18.85 -56.31
CA LEU A 187 -46.04 -19.57 -57.42
C LEU A 187 -45.43 -20.98 -57.64
N THR A 188 -46.26 -21.98 -57.33
CA THR A 188 -46.52 -23.27 -57.99
C THR A 188 -45.62 -23.86 -59.09
N ARG A 189 -45.42 -25.18 -58.93
CA ARG A 189 -45.34 -26.30 -59.92
C ARG A 189 -44.11 -26.43 -60.84
N GLY A 190 -43.42 -27.56 -60.67
CA GLY A 190 -42.49 -28.14 -61.64
C GLY A 190 -41.83 -29.45 -61.20
N THR A 191 -42.61 -30.53 -61.21
CA THR A 191 -42.24 -31.95 -61.46
C THR A 191 -40.84 -32.52 -61.16
N LEU A 192 -40.87 -33.57 -60.31
CA LEU A 192 -40.25 -34.92 -60.44
C LEU A 192 -38.73 -35.06 -60.64
N GLY A 193 -38.10 -35.74 -59.69
CA GLY A 193 -36.77 -36.34 -59.84
C GLY A 193 -36.30 -37.06 -58.57
N ALA A 194 -36.97 -38.16 -58.22
CA ALA A 194 -36.51 -39.05 -57.16
C ALA A 194 -35.23 -39.79 -57.60
N SER A 195 -34.20 -39.79 -56.76
CA SER A 195 -33.24 -40.90 -56.71
C SER A 195 -32.59 -40.97 -55.34
N LEU A 196 -33.00 -41.99 -54.60
CA LEU A 196 -32.33 -42.50 -53.41
C LEU A 196 -30.90 -42.94 -53.76
N ARG A 197 -29.96 -42.65 -52.87
CA ARG A 197 -28.97 -43.65 -52.41
C ARG A 197 -28.35 -43.23 -51.08
N ARG A 198 -28.74 -43.94 -50.02
CA ARG A 198 -27.87 -44.26 -48.88
C ARG A 198 -26.72 -45.10 -49.40
N LEU A 199 -25.56 -45.04 -48.74
CA LEU A 199 -24.79 -46.18 -48.25
C LEU A 199 -23.67 -45.62 -47.36
N ASP A 200 -23.73 -46.06 -46.11
CA ASP A 200 -22.67 -46.35 -45.13
C ASP A 200 -21.54 -45.34 -44.85
#